data_AF-A0A7W1RCN1-F1
#
_entry.id   AF-A0A7W1RCN1-F1
#
_cell.length_a   1.000
_cell.length_b   1.000
_cell.length_c   1.000
_cell.angle_alpha   90.00
_cell.angle_beta   90.00
_cell.angle_gamma   90.00
#
_symmetry.space_group_name_H-M   'P 1'
#
loop_
_entity.id
_entity.type
_entity.pdbx_description
1 polymer ?
#
loop_
_entity_poly.entity_id
_entity_poly.type
_entity_poly.pdbx_seq_one_letter_code
_entity_poly.pdbx_strand_id
1 'polypeptide(L)'
;MPSQRIDSRERPLRHLRREGSSGAQVAAFQRSRMLAATLRAVESEGYAQLTVSAIIAGAHVSRKTFYELFESTEHCFLEALEQTLERAVELTRAAFEAEPEWREAMRAALLALLGAMEEERGLAHVCVVEALRAQEAVLACRAAVLARAAKAIEQGQRAGDGRYPRQPLAAIAVAGAIAELLHARLIDGEHQLSDLMGPSMSMIVMPYLGRAAAQEELEVPALLPGPACAPAPRPRAPKQREDLNMRLTYRTARALAAVAESPGASNRSIAARAGITDAGQVSKLMRRLERLELVRNDGEGQPRGAANAWRLTPRGERIQRVAQSLSTSCP
;
A
#
# COMPACT_ATOMS: atom_id res chain seq x y z
N MET A 1 -2.91 -71.06 16.42
CA MET A 1 -3.74 -70.34 15.43
C MET A 1 -4.10 -68.97 16.01
N PRO A 2 -4.01 -67.89 15.21
CA PRO A 2 -3.06 -66.83 15.50
C PRO A 2 -3.65 -65.41 15.42
N SER A 3 -2.82 -64.45 15.87
CA SER A 3 -2.58 -63.14 15.25
C SER A 3 -3.78 -62.23 14.96
N GLN A 4 -3.81 -61.07 15.61
CA GLN A 4 -4.01 -59.81 14.87
C GLN A 4 -3.24 -58.67 15.54
N ARG A 5 -2.05 -58.39 14.96
CA ARG A 5 -1.45 -57.05 14.96
C ARG A 5 -2.37 -56.15 14.13
N ILE A 6 -2.77 -55.01 14.67
CA ILE A 6 -3.12 -53.85 13.85
C ILE A 6 -2.21 -52.71 14.31
N ASP A 7 -1.16 -52.53 13.51
CA ASP A 7 -0.39 -51.31 13.39
C ASP A 7 -1.33 -50.22 12.84
N SER A 8 -1.46 -49.11 13.55
CA SER A 8 -2.11 -47.90 13.03
C SER A 8 -1.38 -46.70 13.58
N ARG A 9 -0.21 -46.45 12.99
CA ARG A 9 0.48 -45.16 12.99
C ARG A 9 -0.45 -44.06 12.49
N GLU A 10 -1.19 -43.42 13.38
CA GLU A 10 -1.71 -42.07 13.16
C GLU A 10 -0.53 -41.09 13.11
N ARG A 11 -0.02 -40.84 11.90
CA ARG A 11 0.85 -39.68 11.63
C ARG A 11 -0.04 -38.44 11.51
N PRO A 12 0.23 -37.34 12.25
CA PRO A 12 -0.67 -36.19 12.23
C PRO A 12 -0.58 -35.41 10.91
N LEU A 13 -1.75 -35.12 10.33
CA LEU A 13 -2.02 -34.25 9.17
C LEU A 13 -1.59 -32.76 9.33
N ARG A 14 -0.69 -32.44 10.26
CA ARG A 14 -0.27 -31.07 10.56
C ARG A 14 0.75 -30.48 9.57
N HIS A 15 1.34 -31.31 8.71
CA HIS A 15 2.42 -30.87 7.80
C HIS A 15 1.90 -30.22 6.51
N LEU A 16 0.78 -30.69 5.96
CA LEU A 16 0.24 -30.20 4.67
C LEU A 16 -0.39 -28.79 4.74
N ARG A 17 -0.90 -28.38 5.91
CA ARG A 17 -1.48 -27.01 6.08
C ARG A 17 -0.43 -25.90 6.16
N ARG A 18 0.82 -26.23 6.53
CA ARG A 18 1.92 -25.24 6.70
C ARG A 18 2.67 -24.94 5.39
N GLU A 19 2.73 -25.89 4.47
CA GLU A 19 3.40 -25.69 3.17
C GLU A 19 2.56 -24.79 2.24
N GLY A 20 1.23 -24.94 2.26
CA GLY A 20 0.31 -24.08 1.50
C GLY A 20 0.30 -22.62 1.97
N SER A 21 0.33 -22.37 3.28
CA SER A 21 0.36 -20.98 3.80
C SER A 21 1.70 -20.29 3.55
N SER A 22 2.80 -21.03 3.59
CA SER A 22 4.13 -20.47 3.31
C SER A 22 4.32 -20.12 1.83
N GLY A 23 3.75 -20.91 0.91
CA GLY A 23 3.77 -20.63 -0.53
C GLY A 23 2.92 -19.41 -0.90
N ALA A 24 1.68 -19.35 -0.39
CA ALA A 24 0.78 -18.23 -0.62
C ALA A 24 1.33 -16.90 -0.08
N GLN A 25 1.98 -16.90 1.08
CA GLN A 25 2.61 -15.70 1.65
C GLN A 25 3.85 -15.24 0.87
N VAL A 26 4.64 -16.18 0.32
CA VAL A 26 5.76 -15.83 -0.57
C VAL A 26 5.23 -15.19 -1.86
N ALA A 27 4.19 -15.78 -2.44
CA ALA A 27 3.53 -15.24 -3.62
C ALA A 27 2.98 -13.84 -3.36
N ALA A 28 2.32 -13.60 -2.22
CA ALA A 28 1.84 -12.27 -1.83
C ALA A 28 2.98 -11.25 -1.71
N PHE A 29 4.08 -11.58 -1.04
CA PHE A 29 5.23 -10.67 -0.91
C PHE A 29 5.92 -10.40 -2.25
N GLN A 30 5.97 -11.39 -3.15
CA GLN A 30 6.47 -11.21 -4.51
C GLN A 30 5.53 -10.32 -5.33
N ARG A 31 4.21 -10.52 -5.19
CA ARG A 31 3.16 -9.72 -5.82
C ARG A 31 3.30 -8.26 -5.43
N SER A 32 3.28 -7.92 -4.15
CA SER A 32 3.43 -6.54 -3.67
C SER A 32 4.73 -5.87 -4.16
N ARG A 33 5.84 -6.63 -4.25
CA ARG A 33 7.11 -6.11 -4.77
C ARG A 33 7.08 -5.84 -6.27
N MET A 34 6.37 -6.66 -7.05
CA MET A 34 6.14 -6.42 -8.47
C MET A 34 5.28 -5.20 -8.69
N LEU A 35 4.14 -5.07 -7.99
CA LEU A 35 3.27 -3.89 -8.07
C LEU A 35 4.06 -2.60 -7.77
N ALA A 36 4.82 -2.59 -6.68
CA ALA A 36 5.63 -1.44 -6.32
C ALA A 36 6.78 -1.16 -7.33
N ALA A 37 7.33 -2.19 -7.97
CA ALA A 37 8.34 -2.02 -9.01
C ALA A 37 7.75 -1.46 -10.30
N THR A 38 6.53 -1.90 -10.65
CA THR A 38 5.77 -1.40 -11.79
C THR A 38 5.50 0.10 -11.64
N LEU A 39 4.97 0.54 -10.50
CA LEU A 39 4.69 1.96 -10.26
C LEU A 39 5.93 2.83 -10.38
N ARG A 40 7.06 2.40 -9.80
CA ARG A 40 8.35 3.12 -9.92
C ARG A 40 8.87 3.20 -11.34
N ALA A 41 8.78 2.10 -12.10
CA ALA A 41 9.24 2.08 -13.49
C ALA A 41 8.40 3.02 -14.37
N VAL A 42 7.08 3.04 -14.14
CA VAL A 42 6.16 3.94 -14.84
C VAL A 42 6.40 5.40 -14.46
N GLU A 43 6.65 5.69 -13.18
CA GLU A 43 7.00 7.04 -12.71
C GLU A 43 8.32 7.54 -13.32
N SER A 44 9.31 6.67 -13.48
CA SER A 44 10.63 7.07 -14.00
C SER A 44 10.70 7.16 -15.52
N GLU A 45 10.03 6.26 -16.24
CA GLU A 45 10.23 6.06 -17.69
C GLU A 45 8.93 6.22 -18.50
N GLY A 46 7.79 6.38 -17.83
CA GLY A 46 6.46 6.43 -18.44
C GLY A 46 5.87 5.04 -18.69
N TYR A 47 4.55 4.98 -18.86
CA TYR A 47 3.82 3.72 -19.07
C TYR A 47 4.21 3.04 -20.38
N ALA A 48 4.42 3.82 -21.45
CA ALA A 48 4.78 3.31 -22.77
C ALA A 48 6.10 2.51 -22.80
N GLN A 49 7.01 2.76 -21.84
CA GLN A 49 8.30 2.07 -21.74
C GLN A 49 8.29 0.92 -20.73
N LEU A 50 7.13 0.59 -20.14
CA LEU A 50 7.04 -0.45 -19.12
C LEU A 50 7.33 -1.84 -19.71
N THR A 51 8.41 -2.46 -19.24
CA THR A 51 8.82 -3.81 -19.66
C THR A 51 8.82 -4.81 -18.52
N VAL A 52 8.59 -6.10 -18.83
CA VAL A 52 8.76 -7.20 -17.86
C VAL A 52 10.15 -7.16 -17.24
N SER A 53 11.18 -6.86 -18.03
CA SER A 53 12.58 -6.77 -17.57
C SER A 53 12.76 -5.69 -16.50
N ALA A 54 12.18 -4.51 -16.67
CA ALA A 54 12.22 -3.44 -15.67
C ALA A 54 11.50 -3.85 -14.37
N ILE A 55 10.31 -4.45 -14.49
CA ILE A 55 9.54 -4.93 -13.33
C ILE A 55 10.30 -6.00 -12.56
N ILE A 56 10.79 -7.05 -13.22
CA ILE A 56 11.47 -8.15 -12.53
C ILE A 56 12.81 -7.71 -11.93
N ALA A 57 13.50 -6.74 -12.56
CA ALA A 57 14.72 -6.15 -12.02
C ALA A 57 14.44 -5.37 -10.73
N GLY A 58 13.42 -4.49 -10.74
CA GLY A 58 13.00 -3.72 -9.58
C GLY A 58 12.37 -4.57 -8.47
N ALA A 59 11.68 -5.65 -8.84
CA ALA A 59 11.05 -6.59 -7.93
C ALA A 59 11.98 -7.75 -7.54
N HIS A 60 13.22 -7.83 -8.04
CA HIS A 60 14.15 -8.94 -7.86
C HIS A 60 13.49 -10.33 -7.83
N VAL A 61 12.65 -10.60 -8.82
CA VAL A 61 12.02 -11.90 -9.05
C VAL A 61 12.50 -12.48 -10.37
N SER A 62 12.29 -13.78 -10.58
CA SER A 62 12.58 -14.40 -11.87
C SER A 62 11.48 -14.08 -12.89
N ARG A 63 11.80 -14.14 -14.18
CA ARG A 63 10.79 -14.05 -15.25
C ARG A 63 9.71 -15.13 -15.13
N LYS A 64 10.09 -16.34 -14.70
CA LYS A 64 9.14 -17.43 -14.43
C LYS A 64 8.14 -17.04 -13.35
N THR A 65 8.63 -16.49 -12.24
CA THR A 65 7.80 -16.02 -11.12
C THR A 65 6.86 -14.89 -11.50
N PHE A 66 7.26 -14.01 -12.42
CA PHE A 66 6.37 -12.98 -12.95
C PHE A 66 5.16 -13.62 -13.64
N TYR A 67 5.39 -14.53 -14.58
CA TYR A 67 4.31 -15.18 -15.33
C TYR A 67 3.49 -16.19 -14.52
N GLU A 68 3.98 -16.62 -13.35
CA GLU A 68 3.17 -17.38 -12.38
C GLU A 68 2.12 -16.51 -11.67
N LEU A 69 2.33 -15.19 -11.60
CA LEU A 69 1.51 -14.26 -10.82
C LEU A 69 0.75 -13.24 -11.66
N PHE A 70 1.27 -12.93 -12.86
CA PHE A 70 0.73 -11.94 -13.78
C PHE A 70 0.82 -12.43 -15.23
N GLU A 71 -0.27 -12.24 -15.97
CA GLU A 71 -0.35 -12.61 -17.38
C GLU A 71 0.45 -11.66 -18.29
N SER A 72 0.48 -10.37 -17.93
CA SER A 72 1.12 -9.32 -18.70
C SER A 72 1.61 -8.17 -17.82
N THR A 73 2.44 -7.28 -18.38
CA THR A 73 2.82 -6.02 -17.73
C THR A 73 1.60 -5.12 -17.50
N GLU A 74 0.64 -5.15 -18.42
CA GLU A 74 -0.62 -4.44 -18.32
C GLU A 74 -1.46 -4.92 -17.13
N HIS A 75 -1.62 -6.23 -16.96
CA HIS A 75 -2.32 -6.79 -15.80
C HIS A 75 -1.62 -6.38 -14.49
N CYS A 76 -0.28 -6.46 -14.45
CA CYS A 76 0.48 -6.01 -13.28
C CYS A 76 0.33 -4.50 -13.00
N PHE A 77 0.26 -3.68 -14.05
CA PHE A 77 0.06 -2.24 -13.93
C PHE A 77 -1.34 -1.88 -13.45
N LEU A 78 -2.38 -2.47 -14.05
CA LEU A 78 -3.77 -2.21 -13.68
C LEU A 78 -4.04 -2.56 -12.21
N GLU A 79 -3.52 -3.69 -11.73
CA GLU A 79 -3.66 -4.01 -10.32
C GLU A 79 -2.89 -3.04 -9.41
N ALA A 80 -1.69 -2.61 -9.81
CA ALA A 80 -0.91 -1.66 -9.02
C ALA A 80 -1.63 -0.29 -8.95
N LEU A 81 -2.26 0.10 -10.05
CA LEU A 81 -3.08 1.28 -10.18
C LEU A 81 -4.33 1.18 -9.29
N GLU A 82 -5.07 0.07 -9.36
CA GLU A 82 -6.27 -0.18 -8.54
C GLU A 82 -5.96 -0.08 -7.04
N GLN A 83 -4.89 -0.73 -6.57
CA GLN A 83 -4.48 -0.65 -5.16
C GLN A 83 -4.12 0.78 -4.73
N THR A 84 -3.49 1.54 -5.62
CA THR A 84 -3.13 2.94 -5.33
C THR A 84 -4.38 3.82 -5.26
N LEU A 85 -5.32 3.64 -6.20
CA LEU A 85 -6.59 4.37 -6.23
C LEU A 85 -7.46 4.04 -5.03
N GLU A 86 -7.57 2.76 -4.65
CA GLU A 86 -8.32 2.33 -3.48
C GLU A 86 -7.79 3.01 -2.21
N ARG A 87 -6.46 3.07 -2.06
CA ARG A 87 -5.85 3.77 -0.94
C ARG A 87 -6.18 5.27 -0.92
N ALA A 88 -6.12 5.94 -2.07
CA ALA A 88 -6.48 7.37 -2.16
C ALA A 88 -7.96 7.62 -1.83
N VAL A 89 -8.84 6.72 -2.27
CA VAL A 89 -10.27 6.75 -1.95
C VAL A 89 -10.50 6.59 -0.45
N GLU A 90 -9.82 5.65 0.22
CA GLU A 90 -9.91 5.49 1.67
C GLU A 90 -9.50 6.74 2.45
N LEU A 91 -8.38 7.36 2.05
CA LEU A 91 -7.87 8.58 2.67
C LEU A 91 -8.88 9.73 2.52
N THR A 92 -9.39 9.92 1.31
CA THR A 92 -10.40 10.94 0.99
C THR A 92 -11.68 10.72 1.78
N ARG A 93 -12.15 9.46 1.87
CA ARG A 93 -13.36 9.09 2.62
C ARG A 93 -13.18 9.33 4.11
N ALA A 94 -12.05 8.92 4.69
CA ALA A 94 -11.77 9.12 6.11
C ALA A 94 -11.71 10.62 6.47
N ALA A 95 -11.12 11.45 5.61
CA ALA A 95 -11.10 12.90 5.81
C ALA A 95 -12.50 13.52 5.72
N PHE A 96 -13.32 13.06 4.78
CA PHE A 96 -14.73 13.48 4.67
C PHE A 96 -15.53 13.14 5.94
N GLU A 97 -15.44 11.89 6.41
CA GLU A 97 -16.23 11.39 7.55
C GLU A 97 -15.84 12.02 8.90
N ALA A 98 -14.64 12.62 8.98
CA ALA A 98 -14.15 13.27 10.18
C ALA A 98 -14.83 14.63 10.45
N GLU A 99 -15.42 15.25 9.42
CA GLU A 99 -16.01 16.58 9.51
C GLU A 99 -17.55 16.51 9.52
N PRO A 100 -18.21 17.23 10.44
CA PRO A 100 -19.67 17.19 10.57
C PRO A 100 -20.39 18.09 9.57
N GLU A 101 -19.75 19.18 9.12
CA GLU A 101 -20.32 20.15 8.20
C GLU A 101 -19.89 19.81 6.78
N TRP A 102 -20.83 19.83 5.83
CA TRP A 102 -20.60 19.33 4.48
C TRP A 102 -19.52 20.10 3.71
N ARG A 103 -19.51 21.44 3.79
CA ARG A 103 -18.52 22.28 3.10
C ARG A 103 -17.12 22.02 3.69
N GLU A 104 -16.98 21.91 5.01
CA GLU A 104 -15.72 21.49 5.65
C GLU A 104 -15.32 20.06 5.27
N ALA A 105 -16.26 19.10 5.24
CA ALA A 105 -16.01 17.72 4.84
C ALA A 105 -15.52 17.61 3.39
N MET A 106 -16.09 18.40 2.47
CA MET A 106 -15.62 18.49 1.09
C MET A 106 -14.22 19.10 1.01
N ARG A 107 -13.93 20.13 1.82
CA ARG A 107 -12.61 20.73 1.88
C ARG A 107 -11.56 19.74 2.39
N ALA A 108 -11.85 18.99 3.45
CA ALA A 108 -10.98 17.97 4.01
C ALA A 108 -10.73 16.82 3.03
N ALA A 109 -11.79 16.32 2.37
CA ALA A 109 -11.70 15.28 1.37
C ALA A 109 -10.84 15.71 0.17
N LEU A 110 -11.09 16.92 -0.36
CA LEU A 110 -10.32 17.47 -1.47
C LEU A 110 -8.85 17.70 -1.07
N LEU A 111 -8.58 18.14 0.15
CA LEU A 111 -7.21 18.33 0.65
C LEU A 111 -6.46 17.00 0.70
N ALA A 112 -7.11 15.96 1.21
CA ALA A 112 -6.54 14.61 1.25
C ALA A 112 -6.28 14.06 -0.16
N LEU A 113 -7.18 14.31 -1.11
CA LEU A 113 -7.01 13.90 -2.51
C LEU A 113 -5.81 14.62 -3.16
N LEU A 114 -5.77 15.95 -3.09
CA LEU A 114 -4.69 16.75 -3.67
C LEU A 114 -3.34 16.42 -3.03
N GLY A 115 -3.30 16.22 -1.70
CA GLY A 115 -2.11 15.80 -0.98
C GLY A 115 -1.62 14.40 -1.40
N ALA A 116 -2.54 13.43 -1.55
CA ALA A 116 -2.19 12.09 -2.02
C ALA A 116 -1.66 12.10 -3.46
N MET A 117 -2.24 12.95 -4.33
CA MET A 117 -1.75 13.13 -5.70
C MET A 117 -0.41 13.85 -5.76
N GLU A 118 -0.12 14.78 -4.84
CA GLU A 118 1.17 15.46 -4.77
C GLU A 118 2.28 14.55 -4.23
N GLU A 119 1.97 13.72 -3.22
CA GLU A 119 2.92 12.72 -2.69
C GLU A 119 3.34 11.72 -3.78
N GLU A 120 2.42 11.40 -4.70
CA GLU A 120 2.61 10.43 -5.77
C GLU A 120 2.41 11.07 -7.15
N ARG A 121 3.01 12.26 -7.37
CA ARG A 121 2.78 13.09 -8.57
C ARG A 121 3.01 12.36 -9.89
N GLY A 122 4.02 11.49 -9.96
CA GLY A 122 4.28 10.67 -11.16
C GLY A 122 3.14 9.69 -11.46
N LEU A 123 2.57 9.07 -10.43
CA LEU A 123 1.38 8.22 -10.59
C LEU A 123 0.14 9.05 -10.93
N ALA A 124 -0.06 10.20 -10.28
CA ALA A 124 -1.14 11.11 -10.62
C ALA A 124 -1.09 11.52 -12.10
N HIS A 125 0.10 11.84 -12.61
CA HIS A 125 0.31 12.14 -14.03
C HIS A 125 -0.11 10.95 -14.92
N VAL A 126 0.29 9.73 -14.57
CA VAL A 126 -0.09 8.54 -15.34
C VAL A 126 -1.61 8.31 -15.32
N CYS A 127 -2.24 8.41 -14.14
CA CYS A 127 -3.67 8.21 -13.95
C CYS A 127 -4.54 9.23 -14.69
N VAL A 128 -4.06 10.47 -14.81
CA VAL A 128 -4.86 11.59 -15.31
C VAL A 128 -4.50 11.96 -16.75
N VAL A 129 -3.22 11.92 -17.10
CA VAL A 129 -2.68 12.34 -18.42
C VAL A 129 -2.48 11.15 -19.35
N GLU A 130 -1.73 10.13 -18.92
CA GLU A 130 -1.44 8.94 -19.77
C GLU A 130 -2.68 8.06 -19.96
N ALA A 131 -3.60 8.06 -19.00
CA ALA A 131 -4.88 7.35 -19.07
C ALA A 131 -5.74 7.75 -20.28
N LEU A 132 -5.59 8.97 -20.79
CA LEU A 132 -6.29 9.44 -22.00
C LEU A 132 -5.71 8.85 -23.30
N ARG A 133 -4.55 8.19 -23.22
CA ARG A 133 -3.86 7.54 -24.34
C ARG A 133 -3.94 6.01 -24.30
N ALA A 134 -4.59 5.45 -23.27
CA ALA A 134 -4.61 4.02 -22.98
C ALA A 134 -5.91 3.33 -23.48
N GLN A 135 -5.84 2.00 -23.55
CA GLN A 135 -6.90 1.07 -23.99
C GLN A 135 -8.21 1.23 -23.20
N GLU A 136 -9.31 0.64 -23.70
CA GLU A 136 -10.69 0.73 -23.18
C GLU A 136 -10.83 0.52 -21.65
N ALA A 137 -10.00 -0.34 -21.05
CA ALA A 137 -9.99 -0.60 -19.61
C ALA A 137 -9.64 0.64 -18.76
N VAL A 138 -8.74 1.50 -19.23
CA VAL A 138 -8.29 2.69 -18.49
C VAL A 138 -9.34 3.81 -18.58
N LEU A 139 -10.01 3.95 -19.74
CA LEU A 139 -11.17 4.83 -19.88
C LEU A 139 -12.31 4.41 -18.94
N ALA A 140 -12.58 3.10 -18.82
CA ALA A 140 -13.56 2.56 -17.88
C ALA A 140 -13.17 2.84 -16.42
N CYS A 141 -11.89 2.70 -16.07
CA CYS A 141 -11.37 3.05 -14.74
C CYS A 141 -11.60 4.53 -14.42
N ARG A 142 -11.26 5.44 -15.35
CA ARG A 142 -11.50 6.88 -15.21
C ARG A 142 -12.98 7.18 -15.02
N ALA A 143 -13.86 6.58 -15.82
CA ALA A 143 -15.30 6.75 -15.69
C ALA A 143 -15.81 6.29 -14.30
N ALA A 144 -15.31 5.16 -13.80
CA ALA A 144 -15.64 4.66 -12.48
C ALA A 144 -15.18 5.59 -11.35
N VAL A 145 -13.97 6.17 -11.46
CA VAL A 145 -13.46 7.15 -10.49
C VAL A 145 -14.31 8.42 -10.49
N LEU A 146 -14.63 8.97 -11.66
CA LEU A 146 -15.49 10.15 -11.78
C LEU A 146 -16.90 9.91 -11.23
N ALA A 147 -17.47 8.74 -11.51
CA ALA A 147 -18.78 8.36 -10.98
C ALA A 147 -18.77 8.27 -9.45
N ARG A 148 -17.70 7.73 -8.85
CA ARG A 148 -17.51 7.69 -7.40
C ARG A 148 -17.37 9.10 -6.81
N ALA A 149 -16.60 9.99 -7.45
CA ALA A 149 -16.46 11.37 -7.03
C ALA A 149 -17.79 12.13 -7.08
N ALA A 150 -18.54 12.02 -8.19
CA ALA A 150 -19.87 12.62 -8.33
C ALA A 150 -20.85 12.12 -7.25
N LYS A 151 -20.81 10.81 -6.94
CA LYS A 151 -21.62 10.23 -5.87
C LYS A 151 -21.25 10.78 -4.50
N ALA A 152 -19.96 10.99 -4.21
CA ALA A 152 -19.53 11.58 -2.94
C ALA A 152 -20.04 13.04 -2.79
N ILE A 153 -19.97 13.83 -3.87
CA ILE A 153 -20.53 15.18 -3.91
C ILE A 153 -22.06 15.16 -3.67
N GLU A 154 -22.79 14.23 -4.30
CA GLU A 154 -24.23 14.06 -4.08
C GLU A 154 -24.56 13.59 -2.64
N GLN A 155 -23.80 12.65 -2.08
CA GLN A 155 -24.04 12.10 -0.75
C GLN A 155 -23.85 13.13 0.35
N GLY A 156 -22.88 14.02 0.19
CA GLY A 156 -22.67 15.12 1.13
C GLY A 156 -23.88 16.07 1.23
N GLN A 157 -24.68 16.23 0.17
CA GLN A 157 -25.93 16.98 0.24
C GLN A 157 -27.01 16.34 1.12
N ARG A 158 -27.00 15.00 1.25
CA ARG A 158 -28.01 14.27 2.03
C ARG A 158 -27.80 14.44 3.53
N ALA A 159 -26.59 14.83 3.95
CA ALA A 159 -26.23 15.07 5.34
C ALA A 159 -26.52 16.52 5.80
N GLY A 160 -26.71 17.47 4.88
CA GLY A 160 -27.25 18.80 5.20
C GLY A 160 -28.77 18.78 5.42
N ASP A 161 -29.33 19.87 5.94
CA ASP A 161 -30.75 20.03 6.35
C ASP A 161 -31.82 19.85 5.24
N GLY A 162 -31.50 19.22 4.11
CA GLY A 162 -32.41 19.08 2.97
C GLY A 162 -32.71 20.39 2.26
N ARG A 163 -31.90 21.43 2.50
CA ARG A 163 -32.11 22.79 1.95
C ARG A 163 -31.91 22.92 0.45
N TYR A 164 -31.26 21.96 -0.21
CA TYR A 164 -30.85 22.11 -1.61
C TYR A 164 -31.44 21.01 -2.51
N PRO A 165 -31.99 21.38 -3.68
CA PRO A 165 -32.54 20.41 -4.63
C PRO A 165 -31.43 19.53 -5.20
N ARG A 166 -31.71 18.24 -5.40
CA ARG A 166 -30.75 17.34 -6.05
C ARG A 166 -30.42 17.83 -7.44
N GLN A 167 -29.13 17.95 -7.74
CA GLN A 167 -28.64 18.24 -9.07
C GLN A 167 -27.61 17.18 -9.49
N PRO A 168 -28.05 15.97 -9.88
CA PRO A 168 -27.14 14.87 -10.24
C PRO A 168 -26.20 15.24 -11.39
N LEU A 169 -26.71 16.00 -12.37
CA LEU A 169 -25.91 16.49 -13.49
C LEU A 169 -24.85 17.51 -13.05
N ALA A 170 -25.13 18.33 -12.02
CA ALA A 170 -24.14 19.26 -11.49
C ALA A 170 -22.99 18.52 -10.81
N ALA A 171 -23.27 17.45 -10.04
CA ALA A 171 -22.21 16.66 -9.41
C ALA A 171 -21.29 15.99 -10.45
N ILE A 172 -21.87 15.46 -11.54
CA ILE A 172 -21.10 14.90 -12.66
C ILE A 172 -20.27 15.99 -13.35
N ALA A 173 -20.87 17.16 -13.62
CA ALA A 173 -20.19 18.28 -14.28
C ALA A 173 -19.01 18.81 -13.44
N VAL A 174 -19.22 18.98 -12.13
CA VAL A 174 -18.17 19.42 -11.19
C VAL A 174 -17.04 18.40 -11.12
N ALA A 175 -17.35 17.11 -10.97
CA ALA A 175 -16.33 16.07 -10.95
C ALA A 175 -15.50 16.05 -12.26
N GLY A 176 -16.17 16.21 -13.40
CA GLY A 176 -15.51 16.35 -14.70
C GLY A 176 -14.61 17.58 -14.80
N ALA A 177 -15.08 18.74 -14.33
CA ALA A 177 -14.32 20.00 -14.36
C ALA A 177 -13.08 19.94 -13.46
N ILE A 178 -13.19 19.37 -12.26
CA ILE A 178 -12.05 19.16 -11.35
C ILE A 178 -11.03 18.22 -11.99
N ALA A 179 -11.47 17.13 -12.62
CA ALA A 179 -10.56 16.21 -13.30
C ALA A 179 -9.82 16.88 -14.47
N GLU A 180 -10.46 17.80 -15.20
CA GLU A 180 -9.80 18.56 -16.27
C GLU A 180 -8.80 19.58 -15.71
N LEU A 181 -9.10 20.23 -14.58
CA LEU A 181 -8.16 21.12 -13.90
C LEU A 181 -6.93 20.38 -13.38
N LEU A 182 -7.13 19.19 -12.80
CA LEU A 182 -6.05 18.30 -12.40
C LEU A 182 -5.20 17.91 -13.61
N HIS A 183 -5.83 17.56 -14.72
CA HIS A 183 -5.15 17.22 -15.97
C HIS A 183 -4.28 18.37 -16.48
N ALA A 184 -4.85 19.58 -16.60
CA ALA A 184 -4.12 20.76 -17.04
C ALA A 184 -2.93 21.07 -16.11
N ARG A 185 -3.13 20.96 -14.79
CA ARG A 185 -2.09 21.24 -13.79
C ARG A 185 -0.95 20.21 -13.78
N LEU A 186 -1.29 18.94 -14.03
CA LEU A 186 -0.29 17.87 -14.11
C LEU A 186 0.55 17.97 -15.38
N ILE A 187 -0.02 18.42 -16.49
CA ILE A 187 0.72 18.71 -17.74
C ILE A 187 1.68 19.89 -17.55
N ASP A 188 1.21 20.97 -16.92
CA ASP A 188 2.00 22.18 -16.70
C ASP A 188 3.22 21.91 -15.80
N GLY A 189 3.06 21.11 -14.74
CA GLY A 189 4.18 20.60 -13.95
C GLY A 189 4.83 21.60 -12.98
N GLU A 190 4.69 22.91 -13.20
CA GLU A 190 5.37 23.96 -12.43
C GLU A 190 4.65 24.32 -11.12
N HIS A 191 3.32 24.16 -11.09
CA HIS A 191 2.49 24.56 -9.96
C HIS A 191 2.04 23.38 -9.08
N GLN A 192 1.85 23.65 -7.79
CA GLN A 192 1.38 22.67 -6.81
C GLN A 192 -0.09 22.33 -7.05
N LEU A 193 -0.50 21.09 -6.79
CA LEU A 193 -1.90 20.68 -6.87
C LEU A 193 -2.74 21.36 -5.77
N SER A 194 -2.12 21.73 -4.64
CA SER A 194 -2.79 22.45 -3.54
C SER A 194 -3.41 23.77 -3.96
N ASP A 195 -2.88 24.45 -4.98
CA ASP A 195 -3.46 25.72 -5.44
C ASP A 195 -4.81 25.52 -6.14
N LEU A 196 -5.15 24.27 -6.51
CA LEU A 196 -6.47 23.93 -7.04
C LEU A 196 -7.55 23.85 -5.95
N MET A 197 -7.19 23.96 -4.66
CA MET A 197 -8.13 23.90 -3.54
C MET A 197 -9.27 24.90 -3.69
N GLY A 198 -8.96 26.20 -3.75
CA GLY A 198 -9.96 27.26 -3.85
C GLY A 198 -10.83 27.16 -5.10
N PRO A 199 -10.25 27.04 -6.31
CA PRO A 199 -11.02 26.85 -7.54
C PRO A 199 -11.94 25.62 -7.50
N SER A 200 -11.44 24.48 -7.01
CA SER A 200 -12.20 23.23 -6.91
C SER A 200 -13.35 23.35 -5.91
N MET A 201 -13.09 23.90 -4.72
CA MET A 201 -14.14 24.16 -3.73
C MET A 201 -15.19 25.14 -4.24
N SER A 202 -14.77 26.20 -4.92
CA SER A 202 -15.66 27.17 -5.56
C SER A 202 -16.63 26.49 -6.55
N MET A 203 -16.13 25.58 -7.40
CA MET A 203 -17.00 24.79 -8.30
C MET A 203 -17.90 23.80 -7.56
N ILE A 204 -17.39 23.17 -6.49
CA ILE A 204 -18.19 22.23 -5.68
C ILE A 204 -19.37 22.95 -5.04
N VAL A 205 -19.15 24.11 -4.40
CA VAL A 205 -20.19 24.79 -3.64
C VAL A 205 -21.12 25.62 -4.51
N MET A 206 -20.69 26.12 -5.68
CA MET A 206 -21.47 27.00 -6.55
C MET A 206 -22.91 26.49 -6.85
N PRO A 207 -23.12 25.26 -7.34
CA PRO A 207 -24.48 24.78 -7.66
C PRO A 207 -25.39 24.60 -6.44
N TYR A 208 -24.82 24.63 -5.22
CA TYR A 208 -25.55 24.29 -3.99
C TYR A 208 -25.69 25.49 -3.04
N LEU A 209 -24.61 26.20 -2.74
CA LEU A 209 -24.56 27.35 -1.84
C LEU A 209 -24.60 28.70 -2.58
N GLY A 210 -24.51 28.68 -3.91
CA GLY A 210 -24.59 29.87 -4.74
C GLY A 210 -23.29 30.67 -4.82
N ARG A 211 -23.37 31.82 -5.50
CA ARG A 211 -22.20 32.63 -5.90
C ARG A 211 -21.40 33.18 -4.73
N ALA A 212 -22.05 33.61 -3.64
CA ALA A 212 -21.36 34.20 -2.50
C ALA A 212 -20.41 33.20 -1.83
N ALA A 213 -20.90 32.00 -1.52
CA ALA A 213 -20.08 30.93 -0.95
C ALA A 213 -18.96 30.49 -1.90
N ALA A 214 -19.22 30.44 -3.21
CA ALA A 214 -18.20 30.11 -4.20
C ALA A 214 -17.08 31.16 -4.27
N GLN A 215 -17.41 32.45 -4.10
CA GLN A 215 -16.43 33.53 -4.05
C GLN A 215 -15.57 33.45 -2.78
N GLU A 216 -16.18 33.16 -1.63
CA GLU A 216 -15.45 32.97 -0.37
C GLU A 216 -14.35 31.89 -0.50
N GLU A 217 -14.64 30.76 -1.16
CA GLU A 217 -13.65 29.69 -1.37
C GLU A 217 -12.46 30.11 -2.23
N LEU A 218 -12.62 31.09 -3.12
CA LEU A 218 -11.50 31.63 -3.91
C LEU A 218 -10.60 32.56 -3.07
N GLU A 219 -11.16 33.17 -2.03
CA GLU A 219 -10.48 34.11 -1.14
C GLU A 219 -9.83 33.42 0.07
N VAL A 220 -10.26 32.19 0.41
CA VAL A 220 -9.60 31.35 1.39
C VAL A 220 -8.18 31.04 0.89
N PRO A 221 -7.12 31.43 1.63
CA PRO A 221 -5.76 31.08 1.28
C PRO A 221 -5.64 29.55 1.15
N ALA A 222 -4.89 29.07 0.16
CA ALA A 222 -4.63 27.65 0.00
C ALA A 222 -4.20 27.07 1.35
N LEU A 223 -5.07 26.26 1.96
CA LEU A 223 -4.74 25.60 3.21
C LEU A 223 -3.54 24.70 2.91
N LEU A 224 -2.38 25.06 3.45
CA LEU A 224 -1.29 24.11 3.55
C LEU A 224 -1.84 22.89 4.30
N PRO A 225 -1.54 21.65 3.86
CA PRO A 225 -1.94 20.48 4.61
C PRO A 225 -1.44 20.62 6.06
N GLY A 226 -2.38 20.87 6.98
CA GLY A 226 -2.06 20.95 8.39
C GLY A 226 -1.51 19.59 8.86
N PRO A 227 -0.67 19.55 9.91
CA PRO A 227 -0.07 18.31 10.40
C PRO A 227 -1.08 17.25 10.86
N ALA A 228 -2.36 17.61 11.00
CA ALA A 228 -3.46 16.71 11.34
C ALA A 228 -4.10 16.00 10.11
N CYS A 229 -3.94 16.54 8.91
CA CYS A 229 -4.50 15.97 7.66
C CYS A 229 -3.47 15.16 6.87
N ALA A 230 -2.23 15.09 7.38
CA ALA A 230 -1.34 14.02 6.98
C ALA A 230 -1.94 12.72 7.52
N PRO A 231 -2.42 11.77 6.68
CA PRO A 231 -2.35 10.39 7.12
C PRO A 231 -0.93 10.19 7.61
N ALA A 232 -0.76 9.44 8.72
CA ALA A 232 0.56 8.99 9.14
C ALA A 232 1.33 8.72 7.86
N PRO A 233 2.49 9.39 7.66
CA PRO A 233 3.16 9.33 6.37
C PRO A 233 3.14 7.85 6.00
N ARG A 234 3.07 7.52 4.71
CA ARG A 234 3.57 6.20 4.33
C ARG A 234 4.80 5.98 5.23
N PRO A 235 5.11 4.78 5.74
CA PRO A 235 6.52 4.51 5.73
C PRO A 235 6.88 4.78 4.26
N ARG A 236 7.30 6.03 3.92
CA ARG A 236 8.17 6.39 2.82
C ARG A 236 8.93 5.12 2.74
N ALA A 237 8.79 4.30 1.70
CA ALA A 237 9.62 3.10 1.60
C ALA A 237 10.98 3.65 2.00
N PRO A 238 11.49 3.32 3.20
CA PRO A 238 12.29 4.32 3.90
C PRO A 238 13.39 4.82 2.99
N LYS A 239 14.10 5.86 3.41
CA LYS A 239 15.52 5.85 3.12
C LYS A 239 16.13 4.57 3.77
N GLN A 240 15.64 3.35 3.44
CA GLN A 240 16.00 2.02 3.93
C GLN A 240 17.35 1.65 3.38
N ARG A 241 17.79 2.31 2.31
CA ARG A 241 19.17 2.17 1.87
C ARG A 241 20.16 2.68 2.92
N GLU A 242 19.78 3.58 3.82
CA GLU A 242 20.73 4.09 4.84
C GLU A 242 20.63 3.35 6.19
N ASP A 243 19.44 3.02 6.70
CA ASP A 243 19.31 2.35 8.02
C ASP A 243 19.13 0.82 7.98
N LEU A 244 18.80 0.26 6.81
CA LEU A 244 18.85 -1.18 6.54
C LEU A 244 19.96 -1.44 5.54
N ASN A 245 21.20 -1.50 6.04
CA ASN A 245 22.36 -2.08 5.31
C ASN A 245 22.15 -3.59 4.95
N MET A 246 20.90 -4.08 4.90
CA MET A 246 20.54 -5.44 4.51
C MET A 246 19.18 -5.52 3.81
N ARG A 247 19.16 -6.27 2.70
CA ARG A 247 17.96 -6.76 1.99
C ARG A 247 17.08 -7.64 2.90
N LEU A 248 15.85 -7.19 3.18
CA LEU A 248 14.85 -7.97 3.92
C LEU A 248 14.26 -9.07 3.03
N THR A 249 14.71 -10.31 3.21
CA THR A 249 14.14 -11.48 2.51
C THR A 249 12.94 -12.04 3.28
N TYR A 250 12.00 -12.72 2.59
CA TYR A 250 10.87 -13.41 3.25
C TYR A 250 11.32 -14.30 4.41
N ARG A 251 12.45 -15.00 4.22
CA ARG A 251 13.06 -15.84 5.26
C ARG A 251 13.55 -15.06 6.49
N THR A 252 14.05 -13.84 6.28
CA THR A 252 14.45 -12.96 7.37
C THR A 252 13.22 -12.45 8.12
N ALA A 253 12.19 -12.02 7.39
CA ALA A 253 10.90 -11.61 7.96
C ALA A 253 10.26 -12.74 8.79
N ARG A 254 10.23 -13.97 8.25
CA ARG A 254 9.76 -15.18 8.95
C ARG A 254 10.56 -15.51 10.20
N ALA A 255 11.89 -15.36 10.17
CA ALA A 255 12.73 -15.60 11.33
C ALA A 255 12.49 -14.55 12.43
N LEU A 256 12.34 -13.27 12.06
CA LEU A 256 12.00 -12.20 13.01
C LEU A 256 10.60 -12.39 13.60
N ALA A 257 9.60 -12.75 12.78
CA ALA A 257 8.25 -13.06 13.24
C ALA A 257 8.24 -14.27 14.20
N ALA A 258 8.99 -15.33 13.89
CA ALA A 258 9.12 -16.50 14.76
C ALA A 258 9.77 -16.18 16.11
N VAL A 259 10.68 -15.20 16.18
CA VAL A 259 11.26 -14.72 17.44
C VAL A 259 10.28 -13.82 18.19
N ALA A 260 9.51 -12.97 17.49
CA ALA A 260 8.47 -12.12 18.09
C ALA A 260 7.38 -12.96 18.78
N GLU A 261 6.90 -14.00 18.11
CA GLU A 261 5.85 -14.89 18.61
C GLU A 261 6.32 -15.79 19.76
N SER A 262 7.63 -15.97 19.92
CA SER A 262 8.19 -16.83 20.95
C SER A 262 9.56 -16.33 21.41
N PRO A 263 9.58 -15.28 22.26
CA PRO A 263 10.80 -14.77 22.85
C PRO A 263 11.50 -15.87 23.66
N GLY A 264 12.81 -16.03 23.49
CA GLY A 264 13.61 -17.10 24.09
C GLY A 264 13.63 -18.40 23.29
N ALA A 265 13.09 -18.43 22.06
CA ALA A 265 13.12 -19.63 21.23
C ALA A 265 14.52 -20.04 20.78
N SER A 266 14.75 -21.35 20.67
CA SER A 266 16.00 -21.93 20.13
C SER A 266 16.05 -21.95 18.62
N ASN A 267 17.25 -22.12 18.04
CA ASN A 267 17.44 -22.23 16.59
C ASN A 267 16.51 -23.28 15.97
N ARG A 268 16.31 -24.42 16.65
CA ARG A 268 15.42 -25.50 16.16
C ARG A 268 13.95 -25.06 16.14
N SER A 269 13.51 -24.36 17.17
CA SER A 269 12.14 -23.80 17.25
C SER A 269 11.92 -22.73 16.18
N ILE A 270 12.89 -21.82 16.02
CA ILE A 270 12.85 -20.77 14.99
C ILE A 270 12.90 -21.38 13.59
N ALA A 271 13.73 -22.41 13.36
CA ALA A 271 13.79 -23.14 12.08
C ALA A 271 12.43 -23.69 11.67
N ALA A 272 11.79 -24.42 12.60
CA ALA A 272 10.49 -25.04 12.38
C ALA A 272 9.40 -24.01 12.10
N ARG A 273 9.44 -22.85 12.76
CA ARG A 273 8.47 -21.76 12.59
C ARG A 273 8.75 -20.89 11.38
N ALA A 274 10.01 -20.69 11.02
CA ALA A 274 10.43 -19.91 9.86
C ALA A 274 10.43 -20.72 8.55
N GLY A 275 10.13 -22.03 8.62
CA GLY A 275 10.10 -22.91 7.44
C GLY A 275 11.49 -23.16 6.88
N ILE A 276 12.51 -23.13 7.74
CA ILE A 276 13.90 -23.33 7.34
C ILE A 276 14.29 -24.76 7.65
N THR A 277 14.52 -25.56 6.61
CA THR A 277 14.80 -27.00 6.72
C THR A 277 16.23 -27.30 7.20
N ASP A 278 17.19 -26.42 6.88
CA ASP A 278 18.61 -26.60 7.22
C ASP A 278 18.99 -25.86 8.52
N ALA A 279 19.42 -26.63 9.52
CA ALA A 279 19.81 -26.15 10.85
C ALA A 279 21.06 -25.25 10.85
N GLY A 280 22.03 -25.50 9.96
CA GLY A 280 23.20 -24.65 9.77
C GLY A 280 22.82 -23.30 9.16
N GLN A 281 21.79 -23.31 8.33
CA GLN A 281 21.28 -22.15 7.62
C GLN A 281 20.47 -21.21 8.52
N VAL A 282 19.72 -21.73 9.51
CA VAL A 282 19.16 -20.92 10.61
C VAL A 282 20.24 -20.36 11.50
N SER A 283 21.24 -21.17 11.84
CA SER A 283 22.34 -20.73 12.71
C SER A 283 23.18 -19.61 12.08
N LYS A 284 23.33 -19.60 10.75
CA LYS A 284 23.95 -18.49 9.99
C LYS A 284 23.05 -17.26 9.95
N LEU A 285 21.75 -17.45 9.74
CA LEU A 285 20.77 -16.36 9.73
C LEU A 285 20.69 -15.66 11.08
N MET A 286 20.54 -16.39 12.19
CA MET A 286 20.41 -15.80 13.53
C MET A 286 21.66 -15.03 13.93
N ARG A 287 22.87 -15.57 13.69
CA ARG A 287 24.13 -14.84 13.91
C ARG A 287 24.25 -13.58 13.06
N ARG A 288 23.72 -13.60 11.83
CA ARG A 288 23.68 -12.41 10.98
C ARG A 288 22.72 -11.36 11.54
N LEU A 289 21.54 -11.78 11.99
CA LEU A 289 20.55 -10.88 12.60
C LEU A 289 21.03 -10.31 13.93
N GLU A 290 21.79 -11.08 14.70
CA GLU A 290 22.45 -10.63 15.93
C GLU A 290 23.52 -9.57 15.65
N ARG A 291 24.37 -9.78 14.63
CA ARG A 291 25.36 -8.79 14.19
C ARG A 291 24.73 -7.49 13.69
N LEU A 292 23.52 -7.57 13.16
CA LEU A 292 22.73 -6.42 12.72
C LEU A 292 21.88 -5.83 13.86
N GLU A 293 22.06 -6.31 15.09
CA GLU A 293 21.40 -5.85 16.30
C GLU A 293 19.87 -5.97 16.22
N LEU A 294 19.35 -6.95 15.47
CA LEU A 294 17.91 -7.19 15.31
C LEU A 294 17.39 -8.21 16.32
N VAL A 295 18.26 -9.10 16.76
CA VAL A 295 17.98 -10.11 17.79
C VAL A 295 19.15 -10.16 18.76
N ARG A 296 18.89 -10.50 20.03
CA ARG A 296 19.94 -10.85 21.00
C ARG A 296 19.75 -12.27 21.48
N ASN A 297 20.86 -12.96 21.76
CA ASN A 297 20.86 -14.25 22.41
C ASN A 297 21.02 -14.06 23.93
N ASP A 298 20.00 -14.44 24.70
CA ASP A 298 20.01 -14.42 26.17
C ASP A 298 20.31 -15.79 26.78
N GLY A 299 20.75 -16.76 25.98
CA GLY A 299 21.19 -18.05 26.52
C GLY A 299 22.48 -17.87 27.33
N GLU A 300 22.48 -18.33 28.58
CA GLU A 300 23.66 -18.31 29.46
C GLU A 300 24.88 -18.92 28.76
N GLY A 301 26.00 -18.19 28.79
CA GLY A 301 27.18 -18.43 27.97
C GLY A 301 27.85 -19.80 28.21
N GLN A 302 28.16 -20.49 27.10
CA GLN A 302 29.17 -21.54 26.83
C GLN A 302 29.69 -22.44 28.00
N PRO A 303 29.79 -23.78 27.81
CA PRO A 303 30.40 -24.42 26.63
C PRO A 303 29.47 -25.43 25.92
N ARG A 304 29.72 -25.62 24.61
CA ARG A 304 29.09 -26.59 23.68
C ARG A 304 27.92 -27.42 24.23
N GLY A 305 26.69 -26.90 24.15
CA GLY A 305 25.50 -27.74 24.34
C GLY A 305 24.20 -27.04 24.73
N ALA A 306 24.25 -25.85 25.32
CA ALA A 306 23.05 -25.13 25.74
C ALA A 306 22.25 -24.56 24.54
N ALA A 307 20.92 -24.55 24.66
CA ALA A 307 20.04 -24.07 23.60
C ALA A 307 20.06 -22.54 23.53
N ASN A 308 20.28 -21.96 22.35
CA ASN A 308 20.14 -20.51 22.13
C ASN A 308 18.76 -20.02 22.57
N ALA A 309 18.67 -18.78 23.07
CA ALA A 309 17.41 -18.16 23.46
C ALA A 309 17.32 -16.76 22.83
N TRP A 310 16.65 -16.65 21.69
CA TRP A 310 16.60 -15.39 20.93
C TRP A 310 15.47 -14.48 21.35
N ARG A 311 15.74 -13.19 21.52
CA ARG A 311 14.72 -12.13 21.64
C ARG A 311 14.94 -11.07 20.60
N LEU A 312 13.87 -10.39 20.18
CA LEU A 312 13.99 -9.20 19.34
C LEU A 312 14.56 -8.04 20.15
N THR A 313 15.36 -7.20 19.50
CA THR A 313 15.72 -5.88 20.01
C THR A 313 14.63 -4.86 19.62
N PRO A 314 14.61 -3.65 20.20
CA PRO A 314 13.72 -2.58 19.75
C PRO A 314 13.86 -2.27 18.25
N ARG A 315 15.05 -2.46 17.67
CA ARG A 315 15.31 -2.33 16.23
C ARG A 315 14.68 -3.49 15.45
N GLY A 316 14.81 -4.72 15.94
CA GLY A 316 14.18 -5.91 15.37
C GLY A 316 12.66 -5.86 15.37
N GLU A 317 12.04 -5.36 16.45
CA GLU A 317 10.59 -5.18 16.56
C GLU A 317 10.05 -4.15 15.57
N ARG A 318 10.78 -3.06 15.33
CA ARG A 318 10.41 -2.08 14.28
C ARG A 318 10.42 -2.73 12.89
N ILE A 319 11.45 -3.49 12.58
CA ILE A 319 11.57 -4.16 11.26
C ILE A 319 10.54 -5.27 11.10
N GLN A 320 10.25 -6.01 12.16
CA GLN A 320 9.24 -7.06 12.15
C GLN A 320 7.84 -6.48 11.92
N ARG A 321 7.49 -5.34 12.52
CA ARG A 321 6.22 -4.63 12.25
C ARG A 321 6.11 -4.16 10.81
N VAL A 322 7.18 -3.60 10.24
CA VAL A 322 7.22 -3.21 8.82
C VAL A 322 7.09 -4.44 7.90
N ALA A 323 7.68 -5.57 8.28
CA ALA A 323 7.55 -6.82 7.53
C ALA A 323 6.11 -7.37 7.55
N GLN A 324 5.40 -7.20 8.68
CA GLN A 324 4.02 -7.64 8.84
C GLN A 324 3.03 -6.77 8.07
N SER A 325 3.19 -5.44 8.07
CA SER A 325 2.31 -4.53 7.31
C SER A 325 2.39 -4.81 5.80
N LEU A 326 3.59 -5.12 5.28
CA LEU A 326 3.78 -5.51 3.88
C LEU A 326 3.08 -6.83 3.50
N SER A 327 2.72 -7.66 4.48
CA SER A 327 2.04 -8.94 4.26
C SER A 327 0.54 -8.92 4.51
N THR A 328 0.03 -7.91 5.23
CA THR A 328 -1.40 -7.78 5.60
C THR A 328 -2.16 -6.80 4.71
N SER A 329 -1.47 -5.97 3.91
CA SER A 329 -2.09 -5.13 2.87
C SER A 329 -2.42 -5.89 1.58
N CYS A 330 -2.55 -7.21 1.63
CA CYS A 330 -2.95 -8.05 0.50
C CYS A 330 -4.22 -8.80 0.94
N PRO A 331 -5.40 -8.55 0.32
CA PRO A 331 -6.60 -9.31 0.60
C PRO A 331 -6.47 -10.79 0.19
#